data_AF-A0A7W0GAR5-F1
#
_entry.id   AF-A0A7W0GAR5-F1
#
_cell.length_a   1.000
_cell.length_b   1.000
_cell.length_c   1.000
_cell.angle_alpha   90.00
_cell.angle_beta   90.00
_cell.angle_gamma   90.00
#
_symmetry.space_group_name_H-M   'P 1'
#
loop_
_entity.id
_entity.type
_entity.pdbx_description
1 polymer ?
#
loop_
_entity_poly.entity_id
_entity_poly.type
_entity_poly.pdbx_seq_one_letter_code
_entity_poly.pdbx_strand_id
1 'polypeptide(L)'
;MPAVRQGFLDWLANDQKAFDRAEEAAEQTAEALPGETVEAGAGEANVGLAIRDALATFPADEIVVAVRPEEQEGFVESAATDDAPQHSIDGVPVRFVVIPN
;
A
#
# COMPACT_ATOMS: atom_id res chain seq x y z
N MET A 1 19.29 34.88 -4.38
CA MET A 1 18.88 33.97 -3.28
C MET A 1 17.59 33.28 -3.71
N PRO A 2 17.43 31.97 -3.46
CA PRO A 2 17.21 30.97 -4.52
C PRO A 2 15.75 30.57 -4.80
N ALA A 3 15.56 29.96 -5.98
CA ALA A 3 14.34 29.28 -6.41
C ALA A 3 14.12 28.01 -5.58
N VAL A 4 13.22 28.05 -4.59
CA VAL A 4 12.84 26.87 -3.77
C VAL A 4 11.33 26.69 -3.67
N ARG A 5 10.53 27.68 -4.09
CA ARG A 5 9.05 27.60 -3.98
C ARG A 5 8.40 26.67 -5.00
N GLN A 6 9.05 26.39 -6.13
CA GLN A 6 8.51 25.45 -7.13
C GLN A 6 8.66 24.00 -6.68
N GLY A 7 9.78 23.61 -6.06
CA GLY A 7 10.00 22.22 -5.65
C GLY A 7 9.04 21.73 -4.56
N PHE A 8 8.66 22.58 -3.61
CA PHE A 8 7.73 22.21 -2.52
C PHE A 8 6.29 22.06 -3.01
N LEU A 9 5.82 22.97 -3.88
CA LEU A 9 4.48 22.89 -4.46
C LEU A 9 4.36 21.75 -5.49
N ASP A 10 5.42 21.51 -6.27
CA ASP A 10 5.47 20.38 -7.20
C ASP A 10 5.53 19.05 -6.44
N TRP A 11 6.30 18.98 -5.34
CA TRP A 11 6.31 17.83 -4.44
C TRP A 11 4.92 17.59 -3.81
N LEU A 12 4.27 18.59 -3.21
CA LEU A 12 2.92 18.47 -2.64
C LEU A 12 1.85 18.12 -3.68
N ALA A 13 1.91 18.71 -4.87
CA ALA A 13 0.95 18.39 -5.93
C ALA A 13 1.16 16.99 -6.50
N ASN A 14 2.41 16.51 -6.52
CA ASN A 14 2.73 15.13 -6.88
C ASN A 14 2.31 14.14 -5.78
N ASP A 15 2.49 14.49 -4.51
CA ASP A 15 2.03 13.73 -3.34
C ASP A 15 0.50 13.60 -3.34
N GLN A 16 -0.22 14.71 -3.57
CA GLN A 16 -1.68 14.69 -3.63
C GLN A 16 -2.20 13.80 -4.77
N LYS A 17 -1.62 13.91 -5.97
CA LYS A 17 -2.00 13.04 -7.10
C LYS A 17 -1.69 11.57 -6.84
N ALA A 18 -0.61 11.27 -6.13
CA ALA A 18 -0.26 9.92 -5.74
C ALA A 18 -1.27 9.36 -4.73
N PHE A 19 -1.66 10.17 -3.75
CA PHE A 19 -2.69 9.83 -2.77
C PHE A 19 -4.04 9.57 -3.43
N ASP A 20 -4.52 10.50 -4.27
CA ASP A 20 -5.80 10.36 -4.99
C ASP A 20 -5.82 9.09 -5.84
N ARG A 21 -4.69 8.76 -6.48
CA ARG A 21 -4.55 7.54 -7.28
C ARG A 21 -4.54 6.27 -6.42
N ALA A 22 -3.96 6.31 -5.23
CA ALA A 22 -3.98 5.19 -4.30
C ALA A 22 -5.39 4.96 -3.75
N GLU A 23 -6.15 6.03 -3.48
CA GLU A 23 -7.53 5.97 -3.03
C GLU A 23 -8.43 5.36 -4.11
N GLU A 24 -8.31 5.84 -5.36
CA GLU A 24 -9.05 5.29 -6.50
C GLU A 24 -8.74 3.79 -6.73
N ALA A 25 -7.48 3.37 -6.53
CA ALA A 25 -7.08 1.98 -6.64
C ALA A 25 -7.66 1.12 -5.51
N ALA A 26 -7.74 1.66 -4.28
CA ALA A 26 -8.34 0.98 -3.14
C ALA A 26 -9.84 0.75 -3.34
N GLU A 27 -10.57 1.77 -3.81
CA GLU A 27 -11.99 1.68 -4.13
C GLU A 27 -12.26 0.65 -5.24
N GLN A 28 -11.53 0.73 -6.36
CA GLN A 28 -11.68 -0.23 -7.46
C GLN A 28 -11.41 -1.67 -7.02
N THR A 29 -10.42 -1.86 -6.14
CA THR A 29 -10.10 -3.18 -5.59
C THR A 29 -11.24 -3.70 -4.72
N ALA A 30 -11.81 -2.83 -3.86
CA ALA A 30 -12.95 -3.18 -3.01
C ALA A 30 -14.19 -3.57 -3.81
N GLU A 31 -14.47 -2.88 -4.91
CA GLU A 31 -15.61 -3.18 -5.80
C GLU A 31 -15.40 -4.46 -6.61
N ALA A 32 -14.16 -4.76 -7.00
CA ALA A 32 -13.84 -5.93 -7.81
C ALA A 32 -13.82 -7.24 -6.99
N LEU A 33 -13.64 -7.16 -5.67
CA LEU A 33 -13.60 -8.34 -4.81
C LEU A 33 -15.01 -8.88 -4.54
N PRO A 34 -15.24 -10.20 -4.66
CA PRO A 34 -16.56 -10.81 -4.51
C PRO A 34 -17.05 -10.88 -3.05
N GLY A 35 -16.36 -10.24 -2.11
CA GLY A 35 -16.65 -10.24 -0.68
C GLY A 35 -17.26 -8.92 -0.22
N GLU A 36 -17.75 -8.89 1.02
CA GLU A 36 -18.14 -7.64 1.67
C GLU A 36 -16.86 -6.89 2.09
N THR A 37 -16.64 -5.73 1.49
CA THR A 37 -15.56 -4.83 1.92
C THR A 37 -16.07 -3.95 3.06
N VAL A 38 -15.42 -4.06 4.23
CA VAL A 38 -15.73 -3.23 5.39
C VAL A 38 -15.19 -1.81 5.20
N GLU A 39 -13.93 -1.71 4.76
CA GLU A 39 -13.25 -0.44 4.49
C GLU A 39 -12.18 -0.61 3.42
N ALA A 40 -11.96 0.44 2.62
CA ALA A 40 -10.88 0.55 1.66
C ALA A 40 -10.39 2.00 1.61
N GLY A 41 -9.08 2.18 1.50
CA GLY A 41 -8.46 3.50 1.42
C GLY A 41 -6.96 3.42 1.19
N ALA A 42 -6.35 4.57 0.93
CA ALA A 42 -4.90 4.69 0.83
C ALA A 42 -4.25 4.60 2.22
N GLY A 43 -3.26 3.72 2.36
CA GLY A 43 -2.50 3.52 3.59
C GLY A 43 -1.20 4.33 3.67
N GLU A 44 -0.49 4.16 4.78
CA GLU A 44 0.85 4.71 5.00
C GLU A 44 1.87 4.17 3.96
N ALA A 45 2.80 5.03 3.52
CA ALA A 45 3.80 4.67 2.52
C ALA A 45 4.77 3.59 3.02
N ASN A 46 5.02 3.54 4.33
CA ASN A 46 5.66 2.41 4.96
C ASN A 46 4.66 1.26 5.17
N VAL A 47 4.79 0.20 4.38
CA VAL A 47 3.88 -0.96 4.41
C VAL A 47 3.78 -1.61 5.79
N GLY A 48 4.89 -1.74 6.52
CA GLY A 48 4.88 -2.31 7.87
C GLY A 48 4.06 -1.49 8.86
N LEU A 49 4.12 -0.15 8.75
CA LEU A 49 3.32 0.75 9.58
C LEU A 49 1.84 0.75 9.15
N ALA A 50 1.56 0.73 7.85
CA ALA A 50 0.20 0.62 7.31
C ALA A 50 -0.50 -0.65 7.83
N ILE A 51 0.19 -1.79 7.82
CA ILE A 51 -0.36 -3.05 8.33
C ILE A 51 -0.65 -2.95 9.85
N ARG A 52 0.26 -2.35 10.63
CA ARG A 52 0.06 -2.19 12.08
C ARG A 52 -1.12 -1.28 12.41
N ASP A 53 -1.27 -0.19 11.66
CA ASP A 53 -2.40 0.73 11.82
C ASP A 53 -3.73 0.05 11.48
N ALA A 54 -3.75 -0.71 10.38
CA ALA A 54 -4.92 -1.51 10.00
C ALA A 54 -5.27 -2.54 11.08
N LEU A 55 -4.29 -3.30 11.60
CA LEU A 55 -4.53 -4.31 12.66
C LEU A 55 -4.99 -3.70 13.99
N ALA A 56 -4.66 -2.43 14.27
CA ALA A 56 -5.14 -1.73 15.45
C ALA A 56 -6.66 -1.48 15.40
N THR A 57 -7.23 -1.37 14.19
CA THR A 57 -8.66 -1.14 13.96
C THR A 57 -9.40 -2.42 13.59
N PHE A 58 -8.75 -3.27 12.79
CA PHE A 58 -9.30 -4.49 12.19
C PHE A 58 -8.49 -5.71 12.64
N PRO A 59 -8.89 -6.39 13.72
CA PRO A 59 -8.27 -7.66 14.06
C PRO A 59 -8.51 -8.67 12.93
N ALA A 60 -7.44 -9.32 12.46
CA ALA A 60 -7.48 -10.23 11.32
C ALA A 60 -6.79 -11.57 11.66
N ASP A 61 -7.30 -12.65 11.06
CA ASP A 61 -6.71 -13.99 11.19
C ASP A 61 -5.62 -14.26 10.13
N GLU A 62 -5.60 -13.49 9.03
CA GLU A 62 -4.62 -13.60 7.94
C GLU A 62 -4.47 -12.23 7.24
N ILE A 63 -3.26 -11.90 6.80
CA ILE A 63 -2.95 -10.75 5.94
C ILE A 63 -2.58 -11.25 4.55
N VAL A 64 -3.23 -10.73 3.52
CA VAL A 64 -2.90 -11.02 2.13
C VAL A 64 -2.28 -9.78 1.49
N VAL A 65 -1.03 -9.89 1.04
CA VAL A 65 -0.33 -8.81 0.35
C VAL A 65 -0.27 -9.15 -1.13
N ALA A 66 -0.97 -8.36 -1.94
CA ALA A 66 -0.92 -8.46 -3.39
C ALA A 66 0.23 -7.63 -3.96
N VAL A 67 1.14 -8.27 -4.68
CA VAL A 67 2.29 -7.61 -5.33
C VAL A 67 2.25 -7.84 -6.83
N ARG A 68 2.80 -6.89 -7.60
CA ARG A 68 3.04 -7.10 -9.04
C ARG A 68 4.32 -7.93 -9.23
N PRO A 69 4.47 -8.63 -10.36
CA PRO A 69 5.67 -9.41 -10.64
C PRO A 69 6.91 -8.50 -10.72
N GLU A 70 8.06 -9.05 -10.31
CA GLU A 70 9.37 -8.39 -10.18
C GLU A 70 9.82 -7.58 -11.40
N GLU A 71 9.46 -8.02 -12.60
CA GLU A 71 9.75 -7.33 -13.86
C GLU A 71 8.98 -6.00 -14.03
N GLN A 72 7.97 -5.78 -13.20
CA GLN A 72 7.08 -4.61 -13.18
C GLN A 72 7.06 -3.92 -11.81
N GLU A 73 7.86 -4.38 -10.84
CA GLU A 73 8.00 -3.71 -9.55
C GLU A 73 8.62 -2.32 -9.76
N GLY A 74 7.89 -1.29 -9.34
CA GLY A 74 8.54 0.00 -9.08
C GLY A 74 9.53 -0.15 -7.93
N PHE A 75 10.53 0.74 -7.85
CA PHE A 75 11.55 0.74 -6.76
C PHE A 75 10.95 0.66 -5.34
N VAL A 76 9.71 1.12 -5.15
CA VAL A 76 8.97 1.09 -3.89
C VAL A 76 8.42 -0.31 -3.57
N GLU A 77 7.99 -1.08 -4.59
CA GLU A 77 7.45 -2.44 -4.43
C GLU A 77 8.56 -3.43 -4.02
N SER A 78 9.74 -3.36 -4.65
CA SER A 78 10.87 -4.22 -4.25
C SER A 78 11.37 -3.90 -2.83
N ALA A 79 11.41 -2.62 -2.43
CA ALA A 79 11.84 -2.23 -1.09
C ALA A 79 10.83 -2.63 0.01
N ALA A 80 9.53 -2.59 -0.31
CA ALA A 80 8.48 -3.01 0.61
C ALA A 80 8.46 -4.54 0.79
N THR A 81 8.74 -5.30 -0.27
CA THR A 81 8.78 -6.77 -0.22
C THR A 81 10.05 -7.28 0.48
N ASP A 82 11.19 -6.57 0.36
CA ASP A 82 12.47 -6.95 0.99
C ASP A 82 12.47 -6.73 2.52
N ASP A 83 11.79 -5.68 3.00
CA ASP A 83 11.70 -5.33 4.43
C ASP A 83 10.45 -5.89 5.14
N ALA A 84 9.47 -6.43 4.39
CA ALA A 84 8.28 -7.02 4.97
C ALA A 84 8.60 -8.33 5.72
N PRO A 85 8.07 -8.52 6.95
CA PRO A 85 8.26 -9.75 7.71
C PRO A 85 7.81 -10.96 6.90
N GLN A 86 8.77 -11.84 6.57
CA GLN A 86 8.61 -12.90 5.58
C GLN A 86 7.61 -14.01 5.96
N HIS A 87 6.87 -13.90 7.08
CA HIS A 87 5.87 -14.91 7.45
C HIS A 87 4.77 -14.44 8.42
N SER A 88 4.99 -13.45 9.28
CA SER A 88 3.94 -12.95 10.19
C SER A 88 4.22 -11.55 10.75
N ILE A 89 3.16 -10.80 11.05
CA ILE A 89 3.19 -9.48 11.67
C ILE A 89 2.29 -9.52 12.91
N ASP A 90 2.84 -9.20 14.09
CA ASP A 90 2.14 -9.25 15.38
C ASP A 90 1.39 -10.57 15.65
N GLY A 91 1.93 -11.68 15.15
CA GLY A 91 1.34 -13.02 15.29
C GLY A 91 0.30 -13.38 14.21
N VAL A 92 -0.04 -12.45 13.32
CA VAL A 92 -0.93 -12.69 12.18
C VAL A 92 -0.11 -13.17 10.98
N PRO A 93 -0.47 -14.30 10.35
CA PRO A 93 0.25 -14.82 9.18
C PRO A 93 0.11 -13.89 7.98
N VAL A 94 1.20 -13.75 7.22
CA VAL A 94 1.23 -12.94 5.99
C VAL A 94 1.42 -13.85 4.77
N ARG A 95 0.54 -13.73 3.78
CA ARG A 95 0.62 -14.43 2.49
C ARG A 95 0.79 -13.43 1.36
N PHE A 96 1.86 -13.59 0.59
CA PHE A 96 2.09 -12.84 -0.64
C PHE A 96 1.41 -13.52 -1.83
N VAL A 97 0.72 -12.73 -2.64
CA VAL A 97 0.09 -13.18 -3.89
C VAL A 97 0.57 -12.28 -5.01
N VAL A 98 1.17 -12.87 -6.04
CA VAL A 98 1.56 -12.13 -7.24
C VAL A 98 0.34 -12.02 -8.15
N ILE A 99 -0.05 -10.79 -8.50
CA ILE A 99 -1.16 -10.55 -9.44
C ILE A 99 -0.60 -10.54 -10.87
N PRO A 100 -0.99 -11.50 -11.73
CA PRO A 100 -0.67 -11.46 -13.15
C PRO A 100 -1.53 -10.41 -13.86
N ASN A 101 -1.03 -9.87 -14.98
CA ASN A 101 -1.79 -8.96 -15.85
C ASN A 101 -3.03 -9.63 -16.46
#